data_AF-A0A076G425-F1
#
_entry.id   AF-A0A076G425-F1
#
_cell.length_a   1.000
_cell.length_b   1.000
_cell.length_c   1.000
_cell.angle_alpha   90.00
_cell.angle_beta   90.00
_cell.angle_gamma   90.00
#
_symmetry.space_group_name_H-M   'P 1'
#
loop_
_entity.id
_entity.type
_entity.pdbx_description
1 polymer ?
#
loop_
_entity_poly.entity_id
_entity_poly.type
_entity_poly.pdbx_seq_one_letter_code
_entity_poly.pdbx_strand_id
1 'polypeptide(L)'
;GFPCSWTFFHHLREQIRREFTLHDHLREEAQSVLGQLRLGRTGDRPRTFVGVHVRRGDYLQVMPQRWKGVVGDSAYLRQAMDWFRARHEAPVFVVTSNGMEWCKENIDTSQGDVTFAGDGQEATPWKDFALLTPCNHTIMTIGTFGFWAAYLAGGDTVYLANFTLPDSEFLKIFKPEAAFLPEWVGINADLSPLWTLAKP
;
A
#
# COMPACT_ATOMS: atom_id res chain seq x y z
N GLY A 1 16.89 -8.81 11.18
CA GLY A 1 16.09 -7.72 10.59
C GLY A 1 14.73 -8.28 10.21
N PHE A 2 13.68 -7.49 10.35
CA PHE A 2 12.40 -7.75 9.68
C PHE A 2 12.68 -8.02 8.17
N PRO A 3 11.94 -8.91 7.49
CA PRO A 3 12.30 -9.46 6.16
C PRO A 3 12.42 -8.44 5.00
N CYS A 4 12.22 -7.15 5.25
CA CYS A 4 12.25 -6.07 4.25
C CYS A 4 13.33 -5.00 4.53
N SER A 5 14.39 -5.34 5.28
CA SER A 5 15.46 -4.38 5.55
C SER A 5 16.24 -4.05 4.28
N TRP A 6 15.92 -2.93 3.62
CA TRP A 6 16.46 -2.58 2.29
C TRP A 6 17.98 -2.46 2.28
N THR A 7 18.57 -2.10 3.42
CA THR A 7 20.02 -1.95 3.61
C THR A 7 20.82 -3.20 3.20
N PHE A 8 20.21 -4.39 3.24
CA PHE A 8 20.89 -5.63 2.82
C PHE A 8 20.94 -5.85 1.30
N PHE A 9 20.01 -5.28 0.53
CA PHE A 9 19.82 -5.65 -0.87
C PHE A 9 19.66 -4.47 -1.84
N HIS A 10 19.59 -3.23 -1.35
CA HIS A 10 19.30 -2.08 -2.21
C HIS A 10 20.39 -1.79 -3.24
N HIS A 11 21.63 -2.17 -2.95
CA HIS A 11 22.73 -2.12 -3.92
C HIS A 11 22.50 -3.03 -5.15
N LEU A 12 21.56 -3.98 -5.07
CA LEU A 12 21.14 -4.87 -6.15
C LEU A 12 19.80 -4.46 -6.78
N ARG A 13 19.29 -3.24 -6.52
CA ARG A 13 17.95 -2.81 -6.94
C ARG A 13 17.66 -3.06 -8.42
N GLU A 14 18.60 -2.71 -9.30
CA GLU A 14 18.42 -2.91 -10.75
C GLU A 14 18.35 -4.38 -11.14
N GLN A 15 19.15 -5.24 -10.49
CA GLN A 15 19.08 -6.69 -10.71
C GLN A 15 17.76 -7.24 -10.20
N ILE A 16 17.33 -6.85 -8.99
CA ILE A 16 16.03 -7.25 -8.43
C ILE A 16 14.89 -6.86 -9.37
N ARG A 17 14.86 -5.62 -9.88
CA ARG A 17 13.81 -5.19 -10.82
C ARG A 17 13.82 -5.98 -12.13
N ARG A 18 15.00 -6.40 -12.61
CA ARG A 18 15.14 -7.23 -13.82
C ARG A 18 14.70 -8.67 -13.61
N GLU A 19 15.05 -9.29 -12.48
CA GLU A 19 14.72 -10.69 -12.21
C GLU A 19 13.26 -10.87 -11.75
N PHE A 20 12.70 -9.88 -11.02
CA PHE A 20 11.34 -9.91 -10.50
C PHE A 20 10.35 -9.24 -11.45
N THR A 21 10.38 -9.64 -12.72
CA THR A 21 9.37 -9.25 -13.71
C THR A 21 8.22 -10.25 -13.73
N LEU A 22 6.99 -9.76 -13.88
CA LEU A 22 5.80 -10.61 -14.03
C LEU A 22 5.93 -11.52 -15.25
N HIS A 23 5.49 -12.78 -15.11
CA HIS A 23 5.20 -13.65 -16.24
C HIS A 23 4.21 -12.98 -17.20
N ASP A 24 4.34 -13.24 -18.50
CA ASP A 24 3.59 -12.52 -19.54
C ASP A 24 2.07 -12.59 -19.31
N HIS A 25 1.53 -13.76 -18.97
CA HIS A 25 0.08 -13.92 -18.70
C HIS A 25 -0.42 -13.04 -17.54
N LEU A 26 0.35 -12.89 -16.45
CA LEU A 26 -0.03 -12.01 -15.32
C LEU A 26 0.05 -10.53 -15.71
N ARG A 27 1.05 -10.20 -16.53
CA ARG A 27 1.23 -8.85 -17.05
C ARG A 27 0.09 -8.47 -17.98
N GLU A 28 -0.31 -9.36 -18.88
CA GLU A 28 -1.42 -9.18 -19.80
C GLU A 28 -2.76 -9.06 -19.06
N GLU A 29 -3.00 -9.90 -18.04
CA GLU A 29 -4.19 -9.81 -17.19
C GLU A 29 -4.27 -8.45 -16.50
N ALA A 30 -3.19 -8.00 -15.85
CA ALA A 30 -3.14 -6.71 -15.20
C ALA A 30 -3.30 -5.54 -16.20
N GLN A 31 -2.64 -5.60 -17.36
CA GLN A 31 -2.76 -4.60 -18.42
C GLN A 31 -4.16 -4.54 -19.02
N SER A 32 -4.88 -5.67 -19.09
CA SER A 32 -6.27 -5.70 -19.51
C SER A 32 -7.15 -4.91 -18.55
N VAL A 33 -6.97 -5.09 -17.23
CA VAL A 33 -7.70 -4.34 -16.20
C VAL A 33 -7.35 -2.85 -16.28
N LEU A 34 -6.06 -2.50 -16.21
CA LEU A 34 -5.62 -1.10 -16.19
C LEU A 34 -5.93 -0.36 -17.50
N GLY A 35 -5.83 -1.05 -18.64
CA GLY A 35 -6.08 -0.52 -19.98
C GLY A 35 -7.55 -0.21 -20.26
N GLN A 36 -8.48 -0.74 -19.47
CA GLN A 36 -9.92 -0.42 -19.53
C GLN A 36 -10.29 0.83 -18.74
N LEU A 37 -9.44 1.27 -17.80
CA LEU A 37 -9.73 2.42 -16.96
C LEU A 37 -9.75 3.72 -17.76
N ARG A 38 -10.72 4.58 -17.46
CA ARG A 38 -10.94 5.88 -18.10
C ARG A 38 -11.16 6.93 -17.02
N LEU A 39 -10.68 8.15 -17.26
CA LEU A 39 -10.92 9.27 -16.38
C LEU A 39 -12.40 9.69 -16.46
N GLY A 40 -13.11 9.67 -15.33
CA GLY A 40 -14.56 9.87 -15.30
C GLY A 40 -15.06 11.20 -15.89
N ARG A 41 -14.23 12.25 -15.89
CA ARG A 41 -14.61 13.58 -16.42
C ARG A 41 -14.39 13.75 -17.92
N THR A 42 -13.36 13.14 -18.50
CA THR A 42 -12.95 13.37 -19.90
C THR A 42 -13.07 12.13 -20.77
N GLY A 43 -13.13 10.93 -20.18
CA GLY A 43 -13.05 9.67 -20.89
C GLY A 43 -11.66 9.32 -21.40
N ASP A 44 -10.62 10.08 -21.02
CA ASP A 44 -9.25 9.82 -21.44
C ASP A 44 -8.62 8.63 -20.71
N ARG A 45 -7.53 8.10 -21.27
CA ARG A 45 -6.71 7.10 -20.59
C ARG A 45 -5.89 7.75 -19.48
N PRO A 46 -5.92 7.21 -18.25
CA PRO A 46 -5.06 7.68 -17.17
C PRO A 46 -3.58 7.52 -17.55
N ARG A 47 -2.77 8.51 -17.19
CA ARG A 47 -1.30 8.47 -17.37
C ARG A 47 -0.56 8.10 -16.09
N THR A 48 -1.23 8.23 -14.95
CA THR A 48 -0.65 8.00 -13.63
C THR A 48 -1.54 7.04 -12.86
N PHE A 49 -1.01 5.85 -12.58
CA PHE A 49 -1.62 4.87 -11.70
C PHE A 49 -0.89 4.86 -10.35
N VAL A 50 -1.65 4.93 -9.27
CA VAL A 50 -1.16 4.80 -7.91
C VAL A 50 -1.73 3.50 -7.34
N GLY A 51 -0.87 2.50 -7.14
CA GLY A 51 -1.27 1.25 -6.50
C GLY A 51 -1.53 1.48 -5.02
N VAL A 52 -2.68 1.05 -4.49
CA VAL A 52 -3.06 1.25 -3.09
C VAL A 52 -3.23 -0.11 -2.43
N HIS A 53 -2.29 -0.48 -1.57
CA HIS A 53 -2.35 -1.74 -0.83
C HIS A 53 -2.76 -1.53 0.63
N VAL A 54 -3.97 -2.00 0.97
CA VAL A 54 -4.54 -1.92 2.31
C VAL A 54 -4.48 -3.29 2.99
N ARG A 55 -3.59 -3.46 3.98
CA ARG A 55 -3.49 -4.68 4.79
C ARG A 55 -4.47 -4.63 5.94
N ARG A 56 -5.37 -5.60 5.98
CA ARG A 56 -6.33 -5.85 7.07
C ARG A 56 -6.21 -7.33 7.48
N GLY A 57 -7.26 -8.14 7.33
CA GLY A 57 -7.26 -9.55 7.69
C GLY A 57 -6.82 -9.77 9.14
N ASP A 58 -5.88 -10.71 9.32
CA ASP A 58 -5.28 -11.06 10.62
C ASP A 58 -4.65 -9.86 11.36
N TYR A 59 -4.21 -8.81 10.65
CA TYR A 59 -3.62 -7.62 11.28
C TYR A 59 -4.61 -6.86 12.15
N LEU A 60 -5.92 -6.98 11.89
CA LEU A 60 -6.95 -6.38 12.75
C LEU A 60 -6.93 -6.94 14.17
N GLN A 61 -6.44 -8.17 14.36
CA GLN A 61 -6.27 -8.78 15.68
C GLN A 61 -4.83 -8.64 16.16
N VAL A 62 -3.86 -8.98 15.30
CA VAL A 62 -2.45 -9.06 15.67
C VAL A 62 -1.87 -7.70 16.06
N MET A 63 -2.21 -6.63 15.35
CA MET A 63 -1.67 -5.30 15.62
C MET A 63 -2.06 -4.80 17.03
N PRO A 64 -3.35 -4.71 17.40
CA PRO A 64 -3.71 -4.20 18.73
C PRO A 64 -3.36 -5.18 19.85
N GLN A 65 -3.57 -6.49 19.67
CA GLN A 65 -3.45 -7.46 20.77
C GLN A 65 -2.00 -7.85 21.08
N ARG A 66 -1.14 -7.92 20.05
CA ARG A 66 0.26 -8.38 20.21
C ARG A 66 1.26 -7.25 20.09
N TRP A 67 1.06 -6.34 19.14
CA TRP A 67 2.07 -5.34 18.79
C TRP A 67 1.79 -3.94 19.31
N LYS A 68 0.74 -3.74 20.13
CA LYS A 68 0.32 -2.42 20.60
C LYS A 68 0.28 -1.42 19.43
N GLY A 69 -0.31 -1.84 18.32
CA GLY A 69 -0.31 -1.09 17.08
C GLY A 69 -1.66 -1.07 16.40
N VAL A 70 -1.75 -0.24 15.37
CA VAL A 70 -2.95 -0.03 14.57
C VAL A 70 -2.71 -0.46 13.13
N VAL A 71 -3.80 -0.54 12.35
CA VAL A 71 -3.74 -0.66 10.89
C VAL A 71 -4.06 0.70 10.26
N GLY A 72 -3.78 0.86 8.96
CA GLY A 72 -4.14 2.08 8.23
C GLY A 72 -5.66 2.32 8.25
N ASP A 73 -6.05 3.54 8.59
CA ASP A 73 -7.43 3.98 8.68
C ASP A 73 -7.85 4.84 7.47
N SER A 74 -9.11 5.27 7.45
CA SER A 74 -9.62 6.10 6.35
C SER A 74 -8.99 7.49 6.31
N ALA A 75 -8.58 8.04 7.47
CA ALA A 75 -7.91 9.33 7.53
C ALA A 75 -6.50 9.27 6.93
N TYR A 76 -5.74 8.20 7.19
CA TYR A 76 -4.47 7.93 6.53
C TYR A 76 -4.65 7.78 5.02
N LEU A 77 -5.58 6.94 4.57
CA LEU A 77 -5.79 6.68 3.14
C LEU A 77 -6.16 7.95 2.39
N ARG A 78 -7.06 8.78 2.96
CA ARG A 78 -7.41 10.09 2.42
C ARG A 78 -6.20 11.01 2.31
N GLN A 79 -5.42 11.17 3.38
CA GLN A 79 -4.21 12.00 3.36
C GLN A 79 -3.18 11.53 2.31
N ALA A 80 -2.99 10.21 2.20
CA ALA A 80 -2.08 9.62 1.22
C ALA A 80 -2.58 9.86 -0.21
N MET A 81 -3.87 9.66 -0.50
CA MET A 81 -4.45 9.93 -1.81
C MET A 81 -4.38 11.41 -2.16
N ASP A 82 -4.69 12.30 -1.22
CA ASP A 82 -4.62 13.75 -1.43
C ASP A 82 -3.18 14.22 -1.69
N TRP A 83 -2.18 13.57 -1.08
CA TRP A 83 -0.76 13.83 -1.36
C TRP A 83 -0.42 13.61 -2.84
N PHE A 84 -0.95 12.54 -3.46
CA PHE A 84 -0.78 12.24 -4.88
C PHE A 84 -1.63 13.14 -5.77
N ARG A 85 -2.88 13.41 -5.41
CA ARG A 85 -3.75 14.36 -6.13
C ARG A 85 -3.13 15.76 -6.24
N ALA A 86 -2.37 16.18 -5.23
CA ALA A 86 -1.67 17.46 -5.25
C ALA A 86 -0.42 17.50 -6.15
N ARG A 87 0.08 16.34 -6.60
CA ARG A 87 1.38 16.21 -7.29
C ARG A 87 1.28 15.67 -8.71
N HIS A 88 0.20 14.97 -9.01
CA HIS A 88 -0.03 14.36 -10.30
C HIS A 88 -1.35 14.84 -10.88
N GLU A 89 -1.36 15.07 -12.18
CA GLU A 89 -2.58 15.41 -12.90
C GLU A 89 -3.44 14.15 -13.05
N ALA A 90 -4.65 14.18 -12.51
CA ALA A 90 -5.65 13.12 -12.62
C ALA A 90 -5.11 11.69 -12.34
N PRO A 91 -4.51 11.42 -11.16
CA PRO A 91 -4.06 10.08 -10.81
C PRO A 91 -5.26 9.15 -10.66
N VAL A 92 -5.10 7.87 -11.00
CA VAL A 92 -6.07 6.81 -10.73
C VAL A 92 -5.52 5.87 -9.66
N PHE A 93 -6.29 5.67 -8.60
CA PHE A 93 -5.96 4.82 -7.48
C PHE A 93 -6.48 3.39 -7.70
N VAL A 94 -5.55 2.43 -7.77
CA VAL A 94 -5.86 1.01 -8.00
C VAL A 94 -5.76 0.28 -6.66
N VAL A 95 -6.91 0.02 -6.03
CA VAL A 95 -6.99 -0.51 -4.67
C VAL A 95 -6.99 -2.04 -4.66
N THR A 96 -6.09 -2.61 -3.86
CA THR A 96 -6.02 -4.03 -3.51
C THR A 96 -6.00 -4.19 -1.98
N SER A 97 -6.63 -5.25 -1.48
CA SER A 97 -6.82 -5.43 -0.04
C SER A 97 -7.39 -6.82 0.28
N ASN A 98 -6.86 -7.47 1.32
CA ASN A 98 -7.51 -8.64 1.94
C ASN A 98 -8.68 -8.27 2.88
N GLY A 99 -9.12 -7.01 2.85
CA GLY A 99 -10.34 -6.50 3.48
C GLY A 99 -11.03 -5.51 2.56
N MET A 100 -11.37 -5.95 1.34
CA MET A 100 -11.89 -5.09 0.27
C MET A 100 -13.23 -4.42 0.62
N GLU A 101 -14.13 -5.10 1.31
CA GLU A 101 -15.42 -4.50 1.73
C GLU A 101 -15.21 -3.27 2.62
N TRP A 102 -14.29 -3.36 3.59
CA TRP A 102 -13.95 -2.20 4.41
C TRP A 102 -13.40 -1.05 3.55
N CYS A 103 -12.63 -1.34 2.50
CA CYS A 103 -12.10 -0.30 1.61
C CYS A 103 -13.22 0.40 0.84
N LYS A 104 -14.21 -0.35 0.33
CA LYS A 104 -15.38 0.21 -0.36
C LYS A 104 -16.20 1.12 0.54
N GLU A 105 -16.31 0.78 1.83
CA GLU A 105 -17.05 1.57 2.82
C GLU A 105 -16.29 2.82 3.28
N ASN A 106 -14.95 2.82 3.25
CA ASN A 106 -14.13 3.81 3.95
C ASN A 106 -13.26 4.69 3.04
N ILE A 107 -13.13 4.36 1.75
CA ILE A 107 -12.42 5.18 0.77
C ILE A 107 -13.42 6.07 0.03
N ASP A 108 -13.16 7.38 0.04
CA ASP A 108 -13.95 8.36 -0.69
C ASP A 108 -13.72 8.23 -2.21
N THR A 109 -14.80 7.88 -2.92
CA THR A 109 -14.83 7.71 -4.38
C THR A 109 -15.48 8.86 -5.12
N SER A 110 -15.86 9.94 -4.41
CA SER A 110 -16.60 11.09 -4.98
C SER A 110 -15.87 11.79 -6.12
N GLN A 111 -14.54 11.69 -6.19
CA GLN A 111 -13.72 12.26 -7.26
C GLN A 111 -13.70 11.40 -8.54
N GLY A 112 -14.20 10.16 -8.49
CA GLY A 112 -14.23 9.25 -9.64
C GLY A 112 -12.85 8.74 -10.07
N ASP A 113 -11.86 8.78 -9.17
CA ASP A 113 -10.46 8.43 -9.42
C ASP A 113 -10.03 7.13 -8.72
N VAL A 114 -10.96 6.39 -8.10
CA VAL A 114 -10.68 5.16 -7.35
C VAL A 114 -11.26 3.95 -8.07
N THR A 115 -10.44 2.90 -8.22
CA THR A 115 -10.85 1.59 -8.72
C THR A 115 -10.51 0.51 -7.70
N PHE A 116 -11.51 -0.26 -7.27
CA PHE A 116 -11.32 -1.45 -6.43
C PHE A 116 -11.04 -2.65 -7.34
N ALA A 117 -9.75 -2.94 -7.58
CA ALA A 117 -9.32 -3.90 -8.59
C ALA A 117 -8.95 -5.27 -8.03
N GLY A 118 -8.54 -5.35 -6.75
CA GLY A 118 -8.17 -6.61 -6.12
C GLY A 118 -9.37 -7.51 -5.81
N ASP A 119 -9.18 -8.83 -5.89
CA ASP A 119 -10.19 -9.82 -5.50
C ASP A 119 -10.15 -10.14 -3.99
N GLY A 120 -9.12 -9.64 -3.31
CA GLY A 120 -8.89 -9.80 -1.88
C GLY A 120 -8.63 -11.25 -1.45
N GLN A 121 -8.40 -12.16 -2.40
CA GLN A 121 -8.18 -13.57 -2.12
C GLN A 121 -6.72 -13.82 -1.75
N GLU A 122 -6.47 -14.10 -0.48
CA GLU A 122 -5.12 -14.41 0.01
C GLU A 122 -4.55 -15.72 -0.56
N ALA A 123 -5.38 -16.56 -1.18
CA ALA A 123 -4.94 -17.76 -1.90
C ALA A 123 -4.32 -17.47 -3.28
N THR A 124 -4.59 -16.28 -3.84
CA THR A 124 -4.06 -15.85 -5.15
C THR A 124 -3.39 -14.48 -5.09
N PRO A 125 -2.43 -14.27 -4.16
CA PRO A 125 -1.86 -12.95 -3.87
C PRO A 125 -1.08 -12.35 -5.05
N TRP A 126 -0.63 -13.19 -5.98
CA TRP A 126 0.05 -12.77 -7.20
C TRP A 126 -0.83 -11.93 -8.13
N LYS A 127 -2.17 -12.07 -8.09
CA LYS A 127 -3.09 -11.26 -8.89
C LYS A 127 -3.08 -9.79 -8.44
N ASP A 128 -3.24 -9.57 -7.14
CA ASP A 128 -3.14 -8.24 -6.53
C ASP A 128 -1.74 -7.65 -6.77
N PHE A 129 -0.69 -8.47 -6.65
CA PHE A 129 0.68 -8.04 -6.89
C PHE A 129 0.92 -7.63 -8.36
N ALA A 130 0.29 -8.34 -9.30
CA ALA A 130 0.35 -8.03 -10.73
C ALA A 130 -0.38 -6.71 -11.08
N LEU A 131 -1.39 -6.31 -10.31
CA LEU A 131 -2.05 -5.01 -10.45
C LEU A 131 -1.19 -3.85 -9.91
N LEU A 132 -0.47 -4.08 -8.81
CA LEU A 132 0.29 -3.03 -8.11
C LEU A 132 1.63 -2.72 -8.78
N THR A 133 2.40 -3.74 -9.14
CA THR A 133 3.78 -3.56 -9.65
C THR A 133 3.91 -2.78 -10.96
N PRO A 134 2.94 -2.76 -11.88
CA PRO A 134 2.97 -1.89 -13.06
C PRO A 134 2.54 -0.44 -12.80
N CYS A 135 2.03 -0.13 -11.60
CA CYS A 135 1.65 1.25 -11.26
C CYS A 135 2.88 2.17 -11.22
N ASN A 136 2.65 3.47 -11.40
CA ASN A 136 3.72 4.48 -11.37
C ASN A 136 4.20 4.77 -9.94
N HIS A 137 3.27 4.67 -8.98
CA HIS A 137 3.47 5.06 -7.59
C HIS A 137 2.72 4.10 -6.66
N THR A 138 3.02 4.17 -5.36
CA THR A 138 2.36 3.29 -4.37
C THR A 138 1.93 4.02 -3.10
N ILE A 139 0.74 3.72 -2.61
CA ILE A 139 0.32 3.90 -1.22
C ILE A 139 0.32 2.52 -0.57
N MET A 140 1.12 2.34 0.48
CA MET A 140 1.13 1.11 1.25
C MET A 140 0.74 1.35 2.71
N THR A 141 0.12 0.37 3.34
CA THR A 141 -0.17 0.41 4.77
C THR A 141 0.95 -0.29 5.56
N ILE A 142 0.72 -1.53 6.01
CA ILE A 142 1.67 -2.30 6.82
C ILE A 142 1.93 -3.64 6.14
N GLY A 143 3.15 -4.15 6.31
CA GLY A 143 3.52 -5.51 5.94
C GLY A 143 4.43 -5.58 4.72
N THR A 144 4.96 -6.78 4.48
CA THR A 144 5.98 -7.06 3.48
C THR A 144 5.43 -7.01 2.05
N PHE A 145 4.16 -7.37 1.86
CA PHE A 145 3.49 -7.37 0.57
C PHE A 145 3.47 -5.97 -0.06
N GLY A 146 2.97 -4.97 0.69
CA GLY A 146 2.93 -3.58 0.24
C GLY A 146 4.33 -2.99 0.02
N PHE A 147 5.29 -3.34 0.88
CA PHE A 147 6.69 -2.95 0.70
C PHE A 147 7.26 -3.45 -0.63
N TRP A 148 7.14 -4.74 -0.93
CA TRP A 148 7.70 -5.30 -2.16
C TRP A 148 6.98 -4.80 -3.41
N ALA A 149 5.66 -4.60 -3.34
CA ALA A 149 4.91 -3.96 -4.42
C ALA A 149 5.43 -2.55 -4.71
N ALA A 150 5.61 -1.72 -3.68
CA ALA A 150 6.16 -0.37 -3.81
C ALA A 150 7.61 -0.37 -4.33
N TYR A 151 8.45 -1.26 -3.79
CA TYR A 151 9.86 -1.35 -4.15
C TYR A 151 10.06 -1.72 -5.64
N LEU A 152 9.25 -2.66 -6.15
CA LEU A 152 9.29 -3.11 -7.53
C LEU A 152 8.60 -2.14 -8.50
N ALA A 153 7.48 -1.52 -8.11
CA ALA A 153 6.87 -0.44 -8.90
C ALA A 153 7.86 0.71 -9.09
N GLY A 154 8.45 1.19 -7.99
CA GLY A 154 9.25 2.41 -7.96
C GLY A 154 8.38 3.66 -7.91
N GLY A 155 8.94 4.78 -8.36
CA GLY A 155 8.33 6.10 -8.21
C GLY A 155 8.13 6.51 -6.74
N ASP A 156 7.32 7.54 -6.54
CA ASP A 156 6.94 7.99 -5.20
C ASP A 156 6.14 6.94 -4.44
N THR A 157 6.44 6.79 -3.15
CA THR A 157 5.73 5.89 -2.24
C THR A 157 5.33 6.61 -0.97
N VAL A 158 4.06 6.48 -0.59
CA VAL A 158 3.55 6.88 0.73
C VAL A 158 3.32 5.64 1.58
N TYR A 159 3.84 5.63 2.80
CA TYR A 159 3.69 4.52 3.74
C TYR A 159 3.10 4.97 5.09
N LEU A 160 2.46 4.03 5.79
CA LEU A 160 1.98 4.26 7.15
C LEU A 160 3.15 4.23 8.13
N ALA A 161 3.45 5.37 8.75
CA ALA A 161 4.50 5.52 9.74
C ALA A 161 3.94 5.43 11.17
N ASN A 162 4.82 5.14 12.14
CA ASN A 162 4.52 5.23 13.57
C ASN A 162 3.22 4.51 14.00
N PHE A 163 2.99 3.32 13.46
CA PHE A 163 1.78 2.52 13.67
C PHE A 163 1.80 1.66 14.94
N THR A 164 2.74 1.88 15.86
CA THR A 164 2.84 1.20 17.16
C THR A 164 3.11 2.19 18.29
N LEU A 165 2.69 1.86 19.50
CA LEU A 165 3.09 2.60 20.70
C LEU A 165 4.62 2.57 20.90
N PRO A 166 5.22 3.60 21.53
CA PRO A 166 6.68 3.67 21.77
C PRO A 166 7.25 2.52 22.61
N ASP A 167 6.43 1.88 23.44
CA ASP A 167 6.79 0.76 24.32
C ASP A 167 6.42 -0.61 23.71
N SER A 168 6.16 -0.66 22.40
CA SER A 168 5.88 -1.91 21.69
C SER A 168 7.14 -2.76 21.53
N GLU A 169 7.02 -4.05 21.89
CA GLU A 169 8.03 -5.06 21.62
C GLU A 169 8.34 -5.22 20.12
N PHE A 170 7.42 -4.80 19.24
CA PHE A 170 7.63 -4.80 17.79
C PHE A 170 8.86 -3.97 17.40
N LEU A 171 9.14 -2.86 18.10
CA LEU A 171 10.27 -1.97 17.82
C LEU A 171 11.63 -2.60 18.17
N LYS A 172 11.66 -3.73 18.89
CA LYS A 172 12.88 -4.51 19.09
C LYS A 172 13.33 -5.21 17.81
N ILE A 173 12.39 -5.62 16.96
CA ILE A 173 12.64 -6.38 15.72
C ILE A 173 12.46 -5.55 14.44
N PHE A 174 11.55 -4.58 14.47
CA PHE A 174 11.26 -3.67 13.37
C PHE A 174 12.02 -2.36 13.57
N LYS A 175 12.76 -1.94 12.54
CA LYS A 175 13.55 -0.71 12.51
C LYS A 175 13.06 0.15 11.34
N PRO A 176 12.22 1.18 11.58
CA PRO A 176 11.64 1.99 10.50
C PRO A 176 12.68 2.52 9.51
N GLU A 177 13.84 2.94 10.01
CA GLU A 177 14.93 3.55 9.23
C GLU A 177 15.58 2.55 8.25
N ALA A 178 15.47 1.27 8.55
CA ALA A 178 15.93 0.18 7.69
C ALA A 178 14.79 -0.49 6.92
N ALA A 179 13.52 -0.26 7.32
CA ALA A 179 12.35 -0.89 6.72
C ALA A 179 11.80 -0.11 5.53
N PHE A 180 11.98 1.20 5.49
CA PHE A 180 11.48 2.07 4.42
C PHE A 180 12.63 2.82 3.76
N LEU A 181 12.53 3.04 2.44
CA LEU A 181 13.55 3.77 1.71
C LEU A 181 13.57 5.25 2.15
N PRO A 182 14.75 5.89 2.23
CA PRO A 182 14.86 7.28 2.67
C PRO A 182 14.06 8.27 1.83
N GLU A 183 13.85 7.98 0.54
CA GLU A 183 13.07 8.79 -0.37
C GLU A 183 11.54 8.63 -0.22
N TRP A 184 11.06 7.65 0.57
CA TRP A 184 9.64 7.42 0.77
C TRP A 184 9.03 8.37 1.80
N VAL A 185 7.74 8.67 1.64
CA VAL A 185 7.02 9.61 2.50
C VAL A 185 6.20 8.85 3.54
N GLY A 186 6.51 9.07 4.81
CA GLY A 186 5.75 8.52 5.93
C GLY A 186 4.61 9.43 6.38
N ILE A 187 3.40 8.89 6.53
CA ILE A 187 2.28 9.56 7.22
C ILE A 187 1.98 8.79 8.49
N ASN A 188 1.97 9.48 9.64
CA ASN A 188 1.76 8.86 10.94
C ASN A 188 0.35 8.27 11.05
N ALA A 189 0.27 7.07 11.63
CA ALA A 189 -1.00 6.46 12.00
C ALA A 189 -1.66 7.19 13.17
N ASP A 190 -2.99 7.12 13.25
CA ASP A 190 -3.72 7.49 14.46
C ASP A 190 -3.66 6.36 15.49
N LEU A 191 -3.01 6.61 16.62
CA LEU A 191 -2.89 5.68 17.74
C LEU A 191 -4.03 5.83 18.78
N SER A 192 -4.96 6.79 18.58
CA SER A 192 -6.11 7.02 19.46
C SER A 192 -6.89 5.75 19.84
N PRO A 193 -7.11 4.76 18.95
CA PRO A 193 -7.89 3.57 19.28
C PRO A 193 -7.25 2.67 20.36
N LEU A 194 -5.92 2.74 20.52
CA LEU A 194 -5.21 1.94 21.52
C LEU A 194 -5.36 2.49 22.94
N TRP A 195 -5.54 3.80 23.07
CA TRP A 195 -5.71 4.45 24.37
C TRP A 195 -7.11 4.23 24.95
N THR A 196 -8.12 4.01 24.08
CA THR A 196 -9.48 3.66 24.49
C THR A 196 -9.60 2.23 25.01
N LEU A 197 -8.77 1.30 24.51
CA LEU A 197 -8.73 -0.10 24.97
C LEU A 197 -7.98 -0.28 26.30
N ALA A 198 -7.25 0.74 26.75
CA ALA A 198 -6.45 0.72 27.98
C ALA A 198 -7.20 1.28 29.20
N LYS A 199 -8.47 1.67 29.06
CA LYS A 199 -9.32 2.03 30.20
C LYS A 199 -10.03 0.77 30.74
N PRO A 200 -10.03 0.55 32.07
CA PRO A 200 -10.62 -0.64 32.69
C PRO A 200 -12.14 -0.73 32.46
#